data_AF-A0AAD5LU08-F1
#
_entry.id   AF-A0AAD5LU08-F1
#
_cell.length_a   1.000
_cell.length_b   1.000
_cell.length_c   1.000
_cell.angle_alpha   90.00
_cell.angle_beta   90.00
_cell.angle_gamma   90.00
#
_symmetry.space_group_name_H-M   'P 1'
#
loop_
_entity.id
_entity.type
_entity.pdbx_description
1 polymer ?
#
loop_
_entity_poly.entity_id
_entity_poly.type
_entity_poly.pdbx_seq_one_letter_code
_entity_poly.pdbx_strand_id
1 'polypeptide(L)'
;MWAFSKTPCGHILSVVDFYGVLIVSILILLFDCITIICLRAKHASVKSHNPGTTHTNVARQRRQKMESRFFKQALCENALFIFQHVSFYRIGSLTENHWAKFVAGTLLWELCHALDGIIVAVFHSRIS
;
A
#
# COMPACT_ATOMS: atom_id res chain seq x y z
N MET A 1 -3.91 19.07 6.48
CA MET A 1 -2.45 19.25 6.28
C MET A 1 -1.76 19.22 7.62
N TRP A 2 -0.60 18.58 7.68
CA TRP A 2 0.18 18.52 8.92
C TRP A 2 0.80 19.89 9.22
N ALA A 3 0.16 20.63 10.12
CA ALA A 3 0.65 21.89 10.64
C ALA A 3 1.11 21.64 12.09
N PHE A 4 2.40 21.43 12.27
CA PHE A 4 2.98 21.27 13.59
C PHE A 4 3.32 22.65 14.19
N SER A 5 3.14 22.78 15.50
CA SER A 5 3.52 24.00 16.21
C SER A 5 5.04 24.21 16.14
N LYS A 6 5.52 25.46 16.09
CA LYS A 6 6.96 25.80 16.04
C LYS A 6 7.69 25.58 17.37
N THR A 7 7.12 24.80 18.28
CA THR A 7 7.73 24.43 19.55
C THR A 7 8.65 23.22 19.36
N PRO A 8 9.61 22.98 20.28
CA PRO A 8 10.43 21.77 20.26
C PRO A 8 9.58 20.49 20.23
N CYS A 9 8.46 20.47 20.95
CA CYS A 9 7.50 19.36 20.96
C CYS A 9 6.87 19.14 19.57
N GLY A 10 6.52 20.22 18.86
CA GLY A 10 5.95 20.11 17.51
C GLY A 10 6.96 19.58 16.49
N HIS A 11 8.24 19.93 16.62
CA HIS A 11 9.29 19.36 15.78
C HIS A 11 9.48 17.86 16.03
N ILE A 12 9.54 17.42 17.28
CA ILE A 12 9.65 16.00 17.63
C ILE A 12 8.46 15.22 17.07
N LEU A 13 7.24 15.73 17.24
CA LEU A 13 6.03 15.09 16.72
C LEU A 13 6.05 14.97 15.19
N SER A 14 6.49 16.01 14.48
CA SER A 14 6.61 15.99 13.02
C SER A 14 7.57 14.92 12.53
N VAL A 15 8.71 14.76 13.21
CA VAL A 15 9.73 13.77 12.88
C VAL A 15 9.20 12.37 13.17
N VAL A 16 8.63 12.16 14.36
CA VAL A 16 8.09 10.86 14.76
C VAL A 16 6.94 10.42 13.85
N ASP A 17 6.04 11.32 13.47
CA ASP A 17 4.93 11.01 12.55
C ASP A 17 5.46 10.59 11.17
N PHE A 18 6.31 11.42 10.56
CA PHE A 18 6.83 11.14 9.21
C PHE A 18 7.66 9.86 9.15
N TYR A 19 8.68 9.74 10.01
CA TYR A 19 9.56 8.57 10.00
C TYR A 19 8.85 7.32 10.54
N GLY A 20 7.96 7.47 11.52
CA GLY A 20 7.17 6.37 12.07
C GLY A 20 6.27 5.75 11.00
N VAL A 21 5.52 6.58 10.26
CA VAL A 21 4.66 6.11 9.17
C VAL A 21 5.47 5.43 8.06
N LEU A 22 6.63 5.99 7.68
CA LEU A 22 7.51 5.36 6.69
C LEU A 22 8.05 4.00 7.16
N ILE A 23 8.51 3.90 8.41
CA ILE A 23 9.02 2.64 8.96
C ILE A 23 7.91 1.58 8.96
N VAL A 24 6.71 1.91 9.43
CA VAL A 24 5.57 0.99 9.43
C VAL A 24 5.22 0.53 8.01
N SER A 25 5.21 1.44 7.04
CA SER A 25 4.92 1.13 5.63
C SER A 25 5.97 0.18 5.02
N ILE A 26 7.25 0.33 5.40
CA ILE A 26 8.33 -0.58 5.00
C ILE A 26 8.14 -1.95 5.66
N LEU A 27 7.80 -2.01 6.95
CA LEU A 27 7.56 -3.27 7.64
C LEU A 27 6.41 -4.05 6.99
N ILE A 28 5.30 -3.39 6.67
CA ILE A 28 4.16 -4.00 5.96
C ILE A 28 4.64 -4.62 4.63
N LEU A 29 5.37 -3.86 3.82
CA LEU A 29 5.91 -4.36 2.55
C LEU A 29 6.81 -5.58 2.72
N LEU A 30 7.65 -5.61 3.77
CA LEU A 30 8.50 -6.76 4.09
C LEU A 30 7.66 -7.97 4.48
N PHE A 31 6.64 -7.79 5.32
CA PHE A 31 5.72 -8.87 5.70
C PHE A 31 4.98 -9.45 4.50
N ASP A 32 4.50 -8.61 3.57
CA ASP A 32 3.84 -9.06 2.33
C ASP A 32 4.80 -9.87 1.44
N CYS A 33 6.03 -9.36 1.27
CA CYS A 33 7.08 -10.07 0.54
C CYS A 33 7.38 -11.44 1.15
N ILE A 34 7.60 -11.50 2.46
CA ILE A 34 7.86 -12.74 3.20
C ILE A 34 6.69 -13.71 3.02
N THR A 35 5.46 -13.24 3.17
CA THR A 35 4.25 -14.06 3.04
C THR A 35 4.19 -14.72 1.67
N ILE A 36 4.46 -13.98 0.60
CA ILE A 36 4.43 -14.51 -0.77
C ILE A 36 5.60 -15.44 -1.05
N ILE A 37 6.79 -15.12 -0.57
CA ILE A 37 7.96 -16.00 -0.72
C ILE A 37 7.70 -17.33 -0.01
N CYS A 38 7.23 -17.30 1.24
CA CYS A 38 6.89 -18.50 2.01
C CYS A 38 5.77 -19.31 1.35
N LEU A 39 4.72 -18.66 0.83
CA LEU A 39 3.66 -19.32 0.08
C LEU A 39 4.21 -20.01 -1.17
N ARG A 40 5.04 -19.30 -1.96
CA ARG A 40 5.66 -19.84 -3.18
C ARG A 40 6.61 -21.01 -2.87
N ALA A 41 7.40 -20.91 -1.80
CA ALA A 41 8.32 -21.96 -1.36
C ALA A 41 7.58 -23.23 -0.92
N LYS A 42 6.54 -23.09 -0.08
CA LYS A 42 5.67 -24.21 0.31
C LYS A 42 5.01 -24.85 -0.91
N HIS A 43 4.54 -24.04 -1.85
CA HIS A 43 3.93 -24.56 -3.09
C HIS A 43 4.97 -25.29 -3.97
N ALA A 44 6.19 -24.79 -4.07
CA ALA A 44 7.28 -25.45 -4.83
C ALA A 44 7.63 -26.82 -4.22
N SER A 45 7.73 -26.91 -2.90
CA SER A 45 7.98 -28.16 -2.18
C SER A 45 6.88 -29.20 -2.42
N VAL A 46 5.60 -28.81 -2.33
CA VAL A 46 4.46 -29.71 -2.60
C VAL A 46 4.44 -30.21 -4.05
N LYS A 47 4.87 -29.39 -5.03
CA LYS A 47 4.99 -29.82 -6.45
C LYS A 47 5.97 -30.97 -6.60
N SER A 48 7.05 -30.96 -5.82
CA SER A 48 8.11 -31.96 -5.91
C SER A 48 7.70 -33.33 -5.35
N HIS A 49 6.68 -33.38 -4.49
CA HIS A 49 6.28 -34.61 -3.79
C HIS A 49 5.05 -35.31 -4.38
N ASN A 50 4.26 -34.65 -5.23
CA ASN A 50 3.06 -35.26 -5.82
C ASN A 50 2.80 -34.81 -7.27
N PRO A 51 3.52 -35.38 -8.27
CA PRO A 51 3.43 -34.98 -9.67
C PRO A 51 2.12 -35.40 -10.39
N GLY A 52 1.22 -36.13 -9.74
CA GLY A 52 0.20 -36.95 -10.41
C GLY A 52 -1.25 -36.44 -10.51
N THR A 53 -1.60 -35.21 -10.09
CA THR A 53 -3.02 -34.76 -10.13
C THR A 53 -3.27 -33.54 -11.02
N THR A 54 -3.84 -33.76 -12.21
CA THR A 54 -4.15 -32.70 -13.19
C THR A 54 -5.19 -31.69 -12.67
N HIS A 55 -6.17 -32.15 -11.89
CA HIS A 55 -7.23 -31.31 -11.31
C HIS A 55 -6.72 -30.34 -10.24
N THR A 56 -5.68 -30.72 -9.47
CA THR A 56 -5.09 -29.86 -8.43
C THR A 56 -4.19 -28.78 -9.05
N ASN A 57 -3.59 -29.05 -10.21
CA ASN A 57 -2.72 -28.10 -10.91
C ASN A 57 -3.47 -26.87 -11.44
N VAL A 58 -4.69 -27.02 -11.99
CA VAL A 58 -5.48 -25.88 -12.49
C VAL A 58 -5.96 -24.99 -11.34
N ALA A 59 -6.52 -25.58 -10.28
CA ALA A 59 -6.93 -24.85 -9.08
C ALA A 59 -5.75 -24.10 -8.44
N ARG A 60 -4.57 -24.74 -8.39
CA ARG A 60 -3.34 -24.15 -7.87
C ARG A 60 -2.83 -22.98 -8.72
N GLN A 61 -2.84 -23.09 -10.05
CA GLN A 61 -2.46 -21.98 -10.93
C GLN A 61 -3.41 -20.78 -10.76
N ARG A 62 -4.72 -21.03 -10.61
CA ARG A 62 -5.71 -19.97 -10.34
C ARG A 62 -5.43 -19.25 -9.02
N ARG A 63 -5.04 -20.00 -7.98
CA ARG A 63 -4.65 -19.47 -6.66
C ARG A 63 -3.36 -18.65 -6.73
N GLN A 64 -2.30 -19.14 -7.39
CA GLN A 64 -1.05 -18.39 -7.55
C GLN A 64 -1.24 -17.07 -8.32
N LYS A 65 -2.10 -17.08 -9.34
CA LYS A 65 -2.51 -15.85 -10.05
C LYS A 65 -3.25 -14.90 -9.12
N MET A 66 -4.07 -15.42 -8.20
CA MET A 66 -4.76 -14.61 -7.18
C MET A 66 -3.78 -13.97 -6.21
N GLU A 67 -2.89 -14.77 -5.63
CA GLU A 67 -1.86 -14.31 -4.68
C GLU A 67 -0.97 -13.24 -5.31
N SER A 68 -0.59 -13.41 -6.58
CA SER A 68 0.20 -12.41 -7.30
C SER A 68 -0.59 -11.14 -7.65
N ARG A 69 -1.92 -11.20 -7.78
CA ARG A 69 -2.78 -10.02 -7.94
C ARG A 69 -2.91 -9.26 -6.62
N PHE A 70 -3.16 -9.97 -5.52
CA PHE A 70 -3.21 -9.36 -4.19
C PHE A 70 -1.91 -8.69 -3.80
N PHE A 71 -0.76 -9.28 -4.16
CA PHE A 71 0.52 -8.62 -3.94
C PHE A 71 0.66 -7.29 -4.68
N LYS A 72 0.27 -7.29 -5.97
CA LYS A 72 0.32 -6.07 -6.79
C LYS A 72 -0.64 -5.02 -6.24
N GLN A 73 -1.82 -5.44 -5.77
CA GLN A 73 -2.76 -4.59 -5.08
C GLN A 73 -2.12 -3.93 -3.86
N ALA A 74 -1.60 -4.73 -2.92
CA ALA A 74 -0.95 -4.23 -1.70
C ALA A 74 0.23 -3.30 -2.00
N LEU A 75 1.03 -3.59 -3.04
CA LEU A 75 2.12 -2.74 -3.47
C LEU A 75 1.62 -1.38 -4.01
N CYS A 76 0.57 -1.40 -4.84
CA CYS A 76 -0.02 -0.19 -5.39
C CYS A 76 -0.68 0.67 -4.30
N GLU A 77 -1.43 0.05 -3.39
CA GLU A 77 -2.06 0.72 -2.24
C GLU A 77 -1.00 1.33 -1.31
N ASN A 78 0.06 0.59 -0.98
CA ASN A 78 1.15 1.10 -0.14
C ASN A 78 1.90 2.27 -0.81
N ALA A 79 2.16 2.18 -2.12
CA ALA A 79 2.77 3.28 -2.87
C ALA A 79 1.88 4.53 -2.90
N LEU A 80 0.57 4.35 -3.09
CA LEU A 80 -0.41 5.44 -3.07
C LEU A 80 -0.49 6.10 -1.69
N PHE A 81 -0.46 5.30 -0.62
CA PHE A 81 -0.44 5.77 0.76
C PHE A 81 0.81 6.61 1.06
N ILE A 82 1.99 6.14 0.68
CA ILE A 82 3.25 6.90 0.83
C ILE A 82 3.18 8.20 0.03
N PHE A 83 2.70 8.15 -1.22
CA PHE A 83 2.54 9.34 -2.06
C PHE A 83 1.60 10.37 -1.42
N GLN A 84 0.45 9.93 -0.93
CA GLN A 84 -0.51 10.76 -0.22
C GLN A 84 0.16 11.41 1.00
N HIS A 85 0.79 10.61 1.85
CA HIS A 85 1.44 11.08 3.07
C HIS A 85 2.53 12.13 2.78
N VAL A 86 3.43 11.86 1.84
CA VAL A 86 4.48 12.81 1.42
C VAL A 86 3.86 14.09 0.85
N SER A 87 2.82 13.97 0.03
CA SER A 87 2.15 15.12 -0.57
C SER A 87 1.48 16.00 0.48
N PHE A 88 0.89 15.42 1.52
CA PHE A 88 0.33 16.18 2.64
C PHE A 88 1.37 17.00 3.40
N TYR A 89 2.61 16.50 3.51
CA TYR A 89 3.74 17.25 4.06
C TYR A 89 4.24 18.35 3.11
N ARG A 90 4.34 18.06 1.80
CA ARG A 90 4.87 19.00 0.79
C ARG A 90 3.93 20.15 0.45
N ILE A 91 2.62 19.88 0.30
CA ILE A 91 1.67 20.95 -0.01
C ILE A 91 1.55 21.91 1.20
N GLY A 92 1.83 21.43 2.43
CA GLY A 92 1.94 22.27 3.63
C GLY A 92 2.99 23.37 3.51
N SER A 93 4.05 23.17 2.74
CA SER A 93 5.14 24.12 2.50
C SER A 93 5.03 24.96 1.22
N LEU A 94 4.09 24.63 0.32
CA LEU A 94 4.01 25.23 -1.03
C LEU A 94 3.28 26.58 -1.07
N THR A 95 2.41 26.86 -0.11
CA THR A 95 1.64 28.11 -0.04
C THR A 95 1.41 28.48 1.42
N GLU A 96 1.29 29.76 1.75
CA GLU A 96 0.90 30.21 3.10
C GLU A 96 -0.61 30.45 3.22
N ASN A 97 -1.33 30.49 2.09
CA ASN A 97 -2.76 30.73 2.05
C ASN A 97 -3.55 29.52 2.58
N HIS A 98 -4.29 29.71 3.68
CA HIS A 98 -5.04 28.64 4.35
C HIS A 98 -6.16 28.05 3.48
N TRP A 99 -6.82 28.86 2.64
CA TRP A 99 -7.86 28.38 1.73
C TRP A 99 -7.27 27.51 0.62
N ALA A 100 -6.12 27.91 0.08
CA ALA A 100 -5.41 27.11 -0.93
C ALA A 100 -4.94 25.77 -0.35
N LYS A 101 -4.41 25.77 0.89
CA LYS A 101 -4.05 24.54 1.62
C LYS A 101 -5.25 23.62 1.84
N PHE A 102 -6.37 24.18 2.25
CA PHE A 102 -7.60 23.43 2.51
C PHE A 102 -8.09 22.76 1.23
N VAL A 103 -8.31 23.54 0.16
CA VAL A 103 -8.82 23.01 -1.11
C VAL A 103 -7.86 21.98 -1.72
N ALA A 104 -6.56 22.28 -1.80
CA ALA A 104 -5.59 21.35 -2.35
C ALA A 104 -5.46 20.06 -1.52
N GLY A 105 -5.48 20.19 -0.19
CA GLY A 105 -5.45 19.05 0.72
C GLY A 105 -6.67 18.16 0.56
N THR A 106 -7.88 18.75 0.53
CA THR A 106 -9.13 18.01 0.37
C THR A 106 -9.23 17.35 -1.01
N LEU A 107 -8.92 18.07 -2.10
CA LEU A 107 -8.97 17.48 -3.44
C LEU A 107 -7.98 16.33 -3.61
N LEU A 108 -6.76 16.48 -3.08
CA LEU A 108 -5.78 15.41 -3.12
C LEU A 108 -6.23 14.21 -2.28
N TRP A 109 -6.79 14.45 -1.09
CA TRP A 109 -7.32 13.43 -0.21
C TRP A 109 -8.40 12.58 -0.88
N GLU A 110 -9.41 13.24 -1.45
CA GLU A 110 -10.52 12.60 -2.17
C GLU A 110 -10.00 11.84 -3.40
N LEU A 111 -9.07 12.43 -4.15
CA LEU A 111 -8.47 11.76 -5.31
C LEU A 111 -7.71 10.49 -4.90
N CYS A 112 -6.91 10.54 -3.83
CA CYS A 112 -6.20 9.36 -3.34
C CYS A 112 -7.17 8.28 -2.86
N HIS A 113 -8.25 8.63 -2.13
CA HIS A 113 -9.26 7.65 -1.75
C HIS A 113 -10.02 7.05 -2.95
N ALA A 114 -10.31 7.86 -3.96
CA ALA A 114 -10.91 7.36 -5.19
C ALA A 114 -9.95 6.39 -5.93
N LEU A 115 -8.66 6.73 -6.01
CA LEU A 115 -7.63 5.88 -6.61
C LEU A 115 -7.45 4.57 -5.83
N ASP A 116 -7.48 4.61 -4.50
CA ASP A 116 -7.44 3.43 -3.65
C ASP A 116 -8.60 2.46 -3.98
N GLY A 117 -9.82 3.00 -4.05
CA GLY A 117 -11.00 2.24 -4.48
C GLY A 117 -10.86 1.65 -5.90
N ILE A 118 -10.25 2.39 -6.83
CA ILE A 118 -9.97 1.91 -8.20
C ILE A 118 -8.93 0.77 -8.18
N ILE A 119 -7.86 0.90 -7.39
CA ILE A 119 -6.83 -0.15 -7.26
C ILE A 119 -7.48 -1.44 -6.76
N VAL A 120 -8.26 -1.36 -5.69
CA VAL A 120 -9.03 -2.50 -5.18
C VAL A 120 -9.94 -3.06 -6.28
N ALA A 121 -10.71 -2.22 -6.98
CA ALA A 121 -11.62 -2.69 -8.03
C ALA A 121 -10.88 -3.41 -9.17
N VAL A 122 -9.72 -2.91 -9.62
CA VAL A 122 -8.92 -3.52 -10.70
C VAL A 122 -8.31 -4.86 -10.27
N PHE A 123 -7.75 -4.93 -9.05
CA PHE A 123 -7.09 -6.15 -8.59
C PHE A 123 -8.04 -7.19 -8.00
N HIS A 124 -9.18 -6.76 -7.43
CA HIS A 124 -10.23 -7.60 -6.86
C HIS A 124 -11.31 -8.01 -7.87
N SER A 125 -11.50 -7.29 -8.99
CA SER A 125 -12.47 -7.68 -10.02
C SER A 125 -12.17 -9.09 -10.57
N ARG A 126 -12.96 -10.02 -10.02
CA ARG A 126 -13.34 -11.33 -10.54
C ARG A 126 -14.85 -11.50 -10.30
N ILE A 127 -15.63 -10.55 -10.81
CA ILE A 127 -17.07 -10.72 -11.01
C ILE A 127 -17.20 -10.49 -12.52
N SER A 128 -17.24 -11.50 -13.40
CA SER A 128 -17.80 -12.85 -13.35
C SER A 128 -16.83 -13.92 -13.86
#